data_AF-A0AAE5CD23-F1
#
_entry.id   AF-A0AAE5CD23-F1
#
_cell.length_a   1.000
_cell.length_b   1.000
_cell.length_c   1.000
_cell.angle_alpha   90.00
_cell.angle_beta   90.00
_cell.angle_gamma   90.00
#
_symmetry.space_group_name_H-M   'P 1'
#
loop_
_entity.id
_entity.type
_entity.pdbx_description
1 polymer ?
#
loop_
_entity_poly.entity_id
_entity_poly.type
_entity_poly.pdbx_seq_one_letter_code
_entity_poly.pdbx_strand_id
1 'polypeptide(L)'
;MDWDKVTLRWIRTAGIALAGAAAVSALGVLFVRDQMHRHRHNLFSPRPLRRLAALSYIGKHPDIENAHLLRDYIGWEKEPKLRKRAAAILERMERSLTAGAAEPSGV
;
A
#
# COMPACT_ATOMS: atom_id res chain seq x y z
N MET A 1 -3.85 55.55 -5.75
CA MET A 1 -3.20 54.23 -5.68
C MET A 1 -4.21 53.31 -4.99
N ASP A 2 -4.97 52.53 -5.76
CA ASP A 2 -6.10 51.72 -5.27
C ASP A 2 -5.57 50.44 -4.58
N TRP A 3 -5.25 50.53 -3.30
CA TRP A 3 -4.69 49.43 -2.52
C TRP A 3 -5.72 48.35 -2.15
N ASP A 4 -7.02 48.69 -2.12
CA ASP A 4 -8.10 47.80 -1.66
C ASP A 4 -8.44 46.69 -2.66
N LYS A 5 -8.22 46.96 -3.96
CA LYS A 5 -8.44 45.99 -5.04
C LYS A 5 -7.34 44.93 -5.07
N VAL A 6 -6.13 45.29 -4.66
CA VAL A 6 -4.97 44.40 -4.68
C VAL A 6 -5.08 43.40 -3.53
N THR A 7 -5.39 43.87 -2.32
CA THR A 7 -5.56 43.01 -1.13
C THR A 7 -6.71 42.02 -1.29
N LEU A 8 -7.85 42.46 -1.83
CA LEU A 8 -9.00 41.58 -2.08
C LEU A 8 -8.68 40.49 -3.11
N ARG A 9 -7.88 40.80 -4.14
CA ARG A 9 -7.42 39.82 -5.13
C ARG A 9 -6.50 38.78 -4.51
N TRP A 10 -5.56 39.19 -3.67
CA TRP A 10 -4.63 38.28 -2.98
C TRP A 10 -5.32 37.35 -1.97
N ILE A 11 -6.27 37.89 -1.19
CA ILE A 11 -7.07 37.08 -0.27
C ILE A 11 -7.89 36.04 -1.04
N ARG A 12 -8.48 36.44 -2.18
CA ARG A 12 -9.26 35.53 -3.02
C ARG A 12 -8.39 34.43 -3.64
N THR A 13 -7.19 34.73 -4.15
CA THR A 13 -6.28 33.69 -4.67
C THR A 13 -5.79 32.78 -3.56
N ALA A 14 -5.46 33.31 -2.38
CA ALA A 14 -5.06 32.50 -1.23
C ALA A 14 -6.20 31.54 -0.81
N GLY A 15 -7.44 32.03 -0.76
CA GLY A 15 -8.61 31.21 -0.47
C GLY A 15 -8.85 30.09 -1.49
N ILE A 16 -8.71 30.39 -2.78
CA ILE A 16 -8.84 29.39 -3.87
C ILE A 16 -7.72 28.34 -3.78
N ALA A 17 -6.49 28.76 -3.51
CA ALA A 17 -5.36 27.84 -3.37
C ALA A 17 -5.54 26.89 -2.19
N LEU A 18 -5.99 27.41 -1.04
CA LEU A 18 -6.23 26.61 0.15
C LEU A 18 -7.40 25.62 -0.05
N ALA A 19 -8.48 26.06 -0.67
CA ALA A 19 -9.62 25.20 -1.01
C ALA A 19 -9.21 24.10 -2.02
N GLY A 20 -8.39 24.45 -3.01
CA GLY A 20 -7.83 23.49 -3.97
C GLY A 20 -6.97 22.42 -3.29
N ALA A 21 -6.07 22.83 -2.40
CA ALA A 21 -5.23 21.89 -1.63
C ALA A 21 -6.08 20.94 -0.77
N ALA A 22 -7.08 21.46 -0.06
CA ALA A 22 -7.97 20.64 0.77
C ALA A 22 -8.78 19.64 -0.07
N ALA A 23 -9.27 20.04 -1.24
CA ALA A 23 -10.02 19.18 -2.13
C ALA A 23 -9.14 18.03 -2.68
N VAL A 24 -7.90 18.32 -3.09
CA VAL A 24 -6.95 17.30 -3.56
C VAL A 24 -6.58 16.32 -2.44
N SER A 25 -6.35 16.80 -1.21
CA SER A 25 -6.08 15.92 -0.07
C SER A 25 -7.26 15.02 0.30
N ALA A 26 -8.49 15.56 0.32
CA ALA A 26 -9.68 14.78 0.59
C ALA A 26 -9.93 13.71 -0.47
N LEU A 27 -9.76 14.06 -1.75
CA LEU A 27 -9.83 13.11 -2.86
C LEU A 27 -8.72 12.06 -2.78
N GLY A 28 -7.50 12.43 -2.38
CA GLY A 28 -6.39 11.49 -2.16
C GLY A 28 -6.69 10.49 -1.05
N VAL A 29 -7.24 10.92 0.09
CA VAL A 29 -7.64 10.03 1.20
C VAL A 29 -8.78 9.11 0.77
N LEU A 30 -9.80 9.64 0.10
CA LEU A 30 -10.90 8.83 -0.43
C LEU A 30 -10.43 7.89 -1.53
N PHE A 31 -9.49 8.29 -2.37
CA PHE A 31 -8.91 7.45 -3.41
C PHE A 31 -8.03 6.35 -2.81
N VAL A 32 -7.20 6.62 -1.81
CA VAL A 32 -6.47 5.57 -1.05
C VAL A 32 -7.45 4.62 -0.38
N ARG A 33 -8.55 5.15 0.18
CA ARG A 33 -9.60 4.37 0.85
C ARG A 33 -10.47 3.57 -0.13
N ASP A 34 -10.71 4.07 -1.34
CA ASP A 34 -11.49 3.41 -2.40
C ASP A 34 -10.62 2.46 -3.25
N GLN A 35 -9.34 2.77 -3.45
CA GLN A 35 -8.32 1.84 -3.97
C GLN A 35 -8.17 0.63 -3.03
N MET A 36 -8.19 0.88 -1.72
CA MET A 36 -8.31 -0.14 -0.69
C MET A 36 -9.66 -0.89 -0.71
N HIS A 37 -10.67 -0.47 -1.50
CA HIS A 37 -11.93 -1.21 -1.64
C HIS A 37 -12.07 -1.92 -3.00
N ARG A 38 -11.53 -1.36 -4.10
CA ARG A 38 -11.73 -1.87 -5.46
C ARG A 38 -10.64 -2.81 -5.98
N HIS A 39 -9.38 -2.72 -5.50
CA HIS A 39 -8.31 -3.66 -5.87
C HIS A 39 -8.13 -4.83 -4.87
N ARG A 40 -9.13 -5.00 -3.99
CA ARG A 40 -9.18 -5.98 -2.90
C ARG A 40 -9.93 -7.27 -3.23
N HIS A 41 -10.28 -7.50 -4.49
CA HIS A 41 -11.28 -8.51 -4.81
C HIS A 41 -10.78 -9.97 -4.77
N ASN A 42 -9.46 -10.23 -4.74
CA ASN A 42 -8.93 -11.59 -4.60
C ASN A 42 -8.06 -11.84 -3.35
N LEU A 43 -7.21 -10.90 -2.94
CA LEU A 43 -6.33 -11.06 -1.76
C LEU A 43 -6.98 -10.66 -0.43
N PHE A 44 -8.04 -9.85 -0.45
CA PHE A 44 -8.67 -9.29 0.76
C PHE A 44 -10.16 -9.65 0.86
N SER A 45 -10.50 -10.85 0.42
CA SER A 45 -11.85 -11.37 0.62
C SER A 45 -12.17 -11.48 2.13
N PRO A 46 -13.38 -11.12 2.58
CA PRO A 46 -13.83 -11.34 3.96
C PRO A 46 -13.78 -12.83 4.36
N ARG A 47 -13.66 -13.73 3.38
CA ARG A 47 -13.54 -15.17 3.59
C ARG A 47 -12.08 -15.56 3.88
N PRO A 48 -11.78 -16.09 5.08
CA PRO A 48 -10.42 -16.44 5.51
C PRO A 48 -9.75 -17.50 4.60
N LEU A 49 -10.54 -18.37 3.95
CA LEU A 49 -10.01 -19.41 3.06
C LEU A 49 -9.41 -18.88 1.76
N ARG A 50 -9.96 -17.78 1.20
CA ARG A 50 -9.39 -17.15 -0.02
C ARG A 50 -8.05 -16.45 0.28
N ARG A 51 -7.93 -15.84 1.47
CA ARG A 51 -6.67 -15.28 1.96
C ARG A 51 -5.60 -16.34 2.11
N LEU A 52 -5.95 -17.52 2.65
CA LEU A 52 -5.04 -18.65 2.76
C LEU A 52 -4.58 -19.18 1.38
N ALA A 53 -5.48 -19.25 0.40
CA ALA A 53 -5.14 -19.68 -0.95
C ALA A 53 -4.15 -18.72 -1.63
N ALA A 54 -4.37 -17.42 -1.47
CA ALA A 54 -3.46 -16.40 -1.98
C ALA A 54 -2.09 -16.42 -1.28
N LEU A 55 -2.07 -16.61 0.05
CA LEU A 55 -0.83 -16.84 0.82
C LEU A 55 -0.05 -18.07 0.33
N SER A 56 -0.76 -19.17 0.02
CA SER A 56 -0.13 -20.37 -0.54
C SER A 56 0.40 -20.18 -1.96
N TYR A 57 -0.23 -19.33 -2.78
CA TYR A 57 0.25 -19.03 -4.13
C TYR A 57 1.50 -18.14 -4.09
N ILE A 58 1.48 -17.08 -3.28
CA ILE A 58 2.61 -16.15 -3.10
C ILE A 58 3.82 -16.89 -2.50
N GLY A 59 3.61 -17.77 -1.53
CA GLY A 59 4.70 -18.55 -0.94
C GLY A 59 5.43 -19.49 -1.91
N LYS A 60 4.89 -19.75 -3.10
CA LYS A 60 5.54 -20.56 -4.15
C LYS A 60 6.36 -19.73 -5.16
N HIS A 61 6.21 -18.40 -5.16
CA HIS A 61 6.87 -17.50 -6.11
C HIS A 61 7.69 -16.46 -5.33
N PRO A 62 8.92 -16.82 -4.91
CA PRO A 62 9.80 -15.91 -4.19
C PRO A 62 10.23 -14.76 -5.10
N ASP A 63 9.78 -13.55 -4.76
CA ASP A 63 10.07 -12.32 -5.49
C ASP A 63 10.09 -11.12 -4.51
N ILE A 64 10.84 -10.08 -4.85
CA ILE A 64 10.98 -8.88 -4.02
C ILE A 64 9.65 -8.14 -3.90
N GLU A 65 8.88 -8.04 -5.00
CA GLU A 65 7.55 -7.42 -5.00
C GLU A 65 6.58 -8.18 -4.07
N ASN A 66 6.62 -9.52 -4.14
CA ASN A 66 5.82 -10.39 -3.27
C ASN A 66 6.21 -10.28 -1.78
N ALA A 67 7.49 -10.05 -1.47
CA ALA A 67 7.95 -9.82 -0.10
C ALA A 67 7.41 -8.49 0.46
N HIS A 68 7.44 -7.42 -0.33
CA HIS A 68 6.83 -6.14 0.05
C HIS A 68 5.32 -6.28 0.27
N LEU A 69 4.63 -6.98 -0.64
CA LEU A 69 3.20 -7.24 -0.52
C LEU A 69 2.84 -8.02 0.76
N LEU A 70 3.66 -9.00 1.15
CA LEU A 70 3.47 -9.74 2.41
C LEU A 70 3.67 -8.85 3.65
N ARG A 71 4.62 -7.92 3.63
CA ARG A 71 4.85 -6.96 4.72
C ARG A 71 3.65 -6.03 4.91
N ASP A 72 3.09 -5.53 3.81
CA ASP A 72 1.87 -4.70 3.83
C ASP A 72 0.65 -5.51 4.31
N TYR A 73 0.54 -6.78 3.89
CA TYR A 73 -0.51 -7.68 4.35
C TYR A 73 -0.43 -7.94 5.87
N ILE A 74 0.76 -8.12 6.43
CA ILE A 74 0.96 -8.32 7.89
C ILE A 74 0.52 -7.09 8.70
N GLY A 75 0.78 -5.88 8.19
CA GLY A 75 0.32 -4.63 8.81
C GLY A 75 -1.19 -4.42 8.73
N TRP A 76 -1.84 -4.99 7.72
CA TRP A 76 -3.28 -4.88 7.50
C TRP A 76 -4.11 -6.00 8.16
N GLU A 77 -3.57 -7.22 8.29
CA GLU A 77 -4.32 -8.39 8.74
C GLU A 77 -4.68 -8.33 10.24
N LYS A 78 -5.98 -8.44 10.54
CA LYS A 78 -6.51 -8.38 11.91
C LYS A 78 -6.46 -9.74 12.63
N GLU A 79 -6.47 -10.84 11.89
CA GLU A 79 -6.46 -12.20 12.45
C GLU A 79 -5.03 -12.66 12.82
N PRO A 80 -4.72 -12.90 14.11
CA PRO A 80 -3.36 -13.21 14.55
C PRO A 80 -2.81 -14.52 13.96
N LYS A 81 -3.66 -15.53 13.70
CA LYS A 81 -3.21 -16.81 13.12
C LYS A 81 -2.72 -16.66 11.69
N LEU A 82 -3.44 -15.89 10.87
CA LEU A 82 -3.07 -15.63 9.47
C LEU A 82 -1.84 -14.74 9.39
N ARG A 83 -1.74 -13.74 10.27
CA ARG A 83 -0.58 -12.87 10.37
C ARG A 83 0.71 -13.64 10.69
N LYS A 84 0.65 -14.57 11.66
CA LYS A 84 1.79 -15.46 11.97
C LYS A 84 2.20 -16.32 10.78
N ARG A 85 1.23 -16.85 10.04
CA ARG A 85 1.51 -17.66 8.84
C ARG A 85 2.15 -16.83 7.73
N ALA A 86 1.64 -15.62 7.48
CA ALA A 86 2.20 -14.69 6.50
C ALA A 86 3.63 -14.29 6.85
N ALA A 87 3.92 -14.00 8.13
CA ALA A 87 5.27 -13.70 8.60
C ALA A 87 6.24 -14.86 8.36
N ALA A 88 5.81 -16.10 8.63
CA ALA A 88 6.64 -17.28 8.38
C ALA A 88 6.93 -17.51 6.87
N ILE A 89 5.98 -17.14 5.98
CA ILE A 89 6.19 -17.18 4.53
C ILE A 89 7.17 -16.09 4.09
N LEU A 90 7.00 -14.86 4.61
CA LEU A 90 7.90 -13.74 4.34
C LEU A 90 9.33 -14.06 4.74
N GLU A 91 9.55 -14.57 5.95
CA GLU A 91 10.88 -14.94 6.45
C GLU A 91 11.55 -16.03 5.59
N ARG A 92 10.77 -16.99 5.08
CA ARG A 92 11.28 -18.00 4.14
C ARG A 92 11.66 -17.36 2.80
N MET A 93 10.81 -16.47 2.30
CA MET A 93 11.02 -15.77 1.02
C MET A 93 12.24 -14.85 1.07
N GLU A 94 12.38 -14.02 2.12
CA GLU A 94 13.54 -13.15 2.34
C GLU A 94 14.83 -13.97 2.41
N ARG A 95 14.83 -15.13 3.07
CA ARG A 95 15.97 -16.06 3.06
C ARG A 95 16.30 -16.61 1.67
N SER A 96 15.31 -17.03 0.89
CA SER A 96 15.53 -17.50 -0.48
C SER A 96 16.08 -16.41 -1.40
N LEU A 97 15.59 -15.18 -1.27
CA LEU A 97 16.08 -14.02 -2.03
C LEU A 97 17.51 -13.65 -1.63
N THR A 98 17.82 -13.73 -0.34
CA THR A 98 19.17 -13.45 0.17
C THR A 98 20.16 -14.54 -0.26
N ALA A 99 19.73 -15.81 -0.26
CA ALA A 99 20.53 -16.93 -0.74
C ALA A 99 20.79 -16.86 -2.25
N GLY A 100 19.79 -16.50 -3.05
CA GLY A 100 19.95 -16.27 -4.50
C GLY A 100 20.81 -15.05 -4.82
N ALA A 101 20.83 -14.03 -3.96
CA ALA A 101 21.75 -12.90 -4.06
C ALA A 101 23.19 -13.26 -3.63
N ALA A 102 23.36 -14.29 -2.81
CA ALA A 102 24.63 -14.76 -2.27
C ALA A 102 25.30 -15.87 -3.11
N GLU A 103 24.65 -16.34 -4.19
CA GLU A 103 25.32 -17.09 -5.27
C GLU A 103 25.89 -16.08 -6.29
N PRO A 104 27.14 -15.60 -6.16
CA PRO A 104 27.81 -14.97 -7.28
C PRO A 104 27.91 -16.02 -8.38
N SER A 105 27.37 -15.69 -9.55
CA SER A 105 27.58 -16.39 -10.81
C SER A 105 29.08 -16.68 -10.99
N GLY A 106 29.50 -17.87 -10.60
CA GLY A 106 30.76 -18.47 -10.98
C GLY A 106 30.60 -19.02 -12.39
N VAL A 107 30.74 -18.13 -13.38
CA VAL A 107 31.09 -18.48 -14.76
C VAL A 107 32.20 -17.53 -15.19
#